data_AF-R0IU68-F1
#
_entry.id   AF-R0IU68-F1
#
_cell.length_a   1.000
_cell.length_b   1.000
_cell.length_c   1.000
_cell.angle_alpha   90.00
_cell.angle_beta   90.00
_cell.angle_gamma   90.00
#
_symmetry.space_group_name_H-M   'P 1'
#
loop_
_entity.id
_entity.type
_entity.pdbx_description
1 polymer ?
#
loop_
_entity_poly.entity_id
_entity_poly.type
_entity_poly.pdbx_seq_one_letter_code
_entity_poly.pdbx_strand_id
1 'polypeptide(L)'
;LEIIAGRSLQNLHLLVTSRREPDIESTLEDIVNDQSRICLQSALVDKDIQRYVQDRLATDKLLQKWRKDDVRQEIEAVLKDGAKGMFRWAACQVDSLAKCRNRATLRKTLATLPPTLDQTYERILSAISEADSEYAIRILRWLTFSARPLSINDIAEVVAIDTKRDPVFDRDEVLEDPLEALHICSSLVTITDSDSEQDSDYEQDSDCELEDVSQQIVALAHYSVKEYLMSDRILTGEAAKYGMRDDACHYAMARSCLGYLLQLEQPELHAAFLEEFRLARYSAEYWSSHARKTGERTEDIGQLAARLCSRNSYLYVNWIRLWGPEEPEDDPCLQRRLDQIYDPIYYAALLGLKDVVKLLQQECAQGSYKNRPRASVQATA
;
A
#
# COMPACT_ATOMS: atom_id res chain seq x y z
N LEU A 1 25.33 5.15 6.84
CA LEU A 1 25.80 6.49 7.29
C LEU A 1 27.28 6.47 7.64
N GLU A 2 27.76 5.51 8.44
CA GLU A 2 29.18 5.34 8.79
C GLU A 2 30.14 5.36 7.60
N ILE A 3 29.81 4.65 6.51
CA ILE A 3 30.63 4.64 5.28
C ILE A 3 30.75 6.04 4.67
N ILE A 4 29.67 6.83 4.71
CA ILE A 4 29.66 8.18 4.15
C ILE A 4 30.42 9.14 5.06
N ALA A 5 30.18 9.05 6.37
CA ALA A 5 30.88 9.83 7.39
C ALA A 5 32.40 9.59 7.36
N GLY A 6 32.83 8.33 7.25
CA GLY A 6 34.24 7.94 7.18
C GLY A 6 34.97 8.42 5.92
N ARG A 7 34.24 8.80 4.86
CA ARG A 7 34.82 9.35 3.62
C ARG A 7 35.07 10.86 3.67
N SER A 8 34.59 11.57 4.69
CA SER A 8 34.84 13.00 4.92
C SER A 8 34.73 13.88 3.67
N LEU A 9 33.64 13.71 2.90
CA LEU A 9 33.42 14.43 1.64
C LEU A 9 33.08 15.91 1.92
N GLN A 10 33.95 16.83 1.50
CA GLN A 10 33.86 18.25 1.87
C GLN A 10 32.61 18.99 1.36
N ASN A 11 31.99 18.51 0.27
CA ASN A 11 30.85 19.17 -0.38
C ASN A 11 29.52 18.43 -0.17
N LEU A 12 29.46 17.46 0.75
CA LEU A 12 28.24 16.71 1.04
C LEU A 12 27.66 17.14 2.38
N HIS A 13 26.45 17.70 2.35
CA HIS A 13 25.66 18.01 3.53
C HIS A 13 24.49 17.05 3.62
N LEU A 14 24.34 16.36 4.75
CA LEU A 14 23.25 15.41 4.98
C LEU A 14 22.36 15.91 6.11
N LEU A 15 21.05 15.91 5.86
CA LEU A 15 20.04 16.02 6.90
C LEU A 15 19.50 14.63 7.17
N VAL A 16 19.53 14.20 8.43
CA VAL A 16 18.99 12.90 8.86
C VAL A 16 17.93 13.16 9.92
N THR A 17 16.78 12.51 9.78
CA THR A 17 15.72 12.51 10.78
C THR A 17 15.56 11.10 11.33
N SER A 18 15.39 10.96 12.63
CA SER A 18 15.19 9.67 13.29
C SER A 18 14.36 9.80 14.55
N ARG A 19 13.84 8.67 15.04
CA ARG A 19 13.36 8.57 16.41
C ARG A 19 14.53 8.50 17.37
N ARG A 20 14.29 8.93 18.60
CA ARG A 20 15.26 8.83 19.70
C ARG A 20 15.22 7.43 20.30
N GLU A 21 15.62 6.44 19.51
CA GLU A 21 15.81 5.06 19.97
C GLU A 21 17.26 4.87 20.44
N PRO A 22 17.53 4.10 21.51
CA PRO A 22 18.86 3.98 22.08
C PRO A 22 19.94 3.49 21.11
N ASP A 23 19.59 2.57 20.21
CA ASP A 23 20.47 2.01 19.19
C ASP A 23 20.82 3.02 18.09
N ILE A 24 19.84 3.83 17.68
CA ILE A 24 20.04 4.93 16.73
C ILE A 24 20.89 6.03 17.38
N GLU A 25 20.56 6.40 18.61
CA GLU A 25 21.25 7.46 19.36
C GLU A 25 22.73 7.10 19.55
N SER A 26 23.04 5.87 19.98
CA SER A 26 24.43 5.42 20.13
C SER A 26 25.21 5.44 18.82
N THR A 27 24.56 5.09 17.70
CA THR A 27 25.23 5.06 16.39
C THR A 27 25.49 6.46 15.84
N LEU A 28 24.55 7.40 16.06
CA LEU A 28 24.67 8.77 15.57
C LEU A 28 25.59 9.63 16.43
N GLU A 29 25.77 9.31 17.71
CA GLU A 29 26.69 10.02 18.61
C GLU A 29 28.13 10.02 18.13
N ASP A 30 28.57 8.93 17.50
CA ASP A 30 29.93 8.81 16.93
C ASP A 30 30.10 9.60 15.62
N ILE A 31 29.00 10.01 14.99
CA ILE A 31 28.98 10.59 13.64
C ILE A 31 28.61 12.09 13.64
N VAL A 32 27.71 12.50 14.53
CA VAL A 32 27.07 13.81 14.53
C VAL A 32 27.47 14.58 15.78
N ASN A 33 28.09 15.75 15.59
CA ASN A 33 28.40 16.65 16.68
C ASN A 33 27.14 17.09 17.43
N ASP A 34 27.22 17.22 18.76
CA ASP A 34 26.08 17.62 19.58
C ASP A 34 25.44 18.96 19.20
N GLN A 35 26.24 19.89 18.67
CA GLN A 35 25.76 21.19 18.19
C GLN A 35 24.89 21.10 16.92
N SER A 36 25.00 20.00 16.20
CA SER A 36 24.23 19.71 14.98
C SER A 36 23.02 18.81 15.25
N ARG A 37 22.79 18.40 16.50
CA ARG A 37 21.62 17.61 16.91
C ARG A 37 20.48 18.55 17.28
N ILE A 38 19.35 18.41 16.57
CA ILE A 38 18.12 19.14 16.88
C ILE A 38 17.11 18.12 17.43
N CYS A 39 16.86 18.18 18.74
CA CYS A 39 15.84 17.35 19.36
C CYS A 39 14.48 18.06 19.28
N LEU A 40 13.54 17.48 18.55
CA LEU A 40 12.15 17.96 18.48
C LEU A 40 11.42 17.60 19.79
N GLN A 41 11.63 18.39 20.83
CA GLN A 41 10.92 18.27 22.11
C GLN A 41 9.49 18.79 21.99
N SER A 42 8.54 18.19 22.72
CA SER A 42 7.11 18.55 22.66
C SER A 42 6.85 20.05 22.86
N ALA A 43 7.46 20.66 23.87
CA ALA A 43 7.29 22.09 24.17
C ALA A 43 7.73 23.03 23.03
N LEU A 44 8.68 22.59 22.20
CA LEU A 44 9.15 23.38 21.04
C LEU A 44 8.15 23.34 19.90
N VAL A 45 7.49 22.20 19.69
CA VAL A 45 6.55 22.00 18.58
C VAL A 45 5.10 22.36 18.94
N ASP A 46 4.76 22.55 20.23
CA ASP A 46 3.38 22.91 20.63
C ASP A 46 2.89 24.21 19.97
N LYS A 47 3.79 25.16 19.72
CA LYS A 47 3.45 26.39 18.96
C LYS A 47 3.15 26.09 17.49
N ASP A 48 3.90 25.18 16.89
CA ASP A 48 3.70 24.78 15.50
C ASP A 48 2.43 23.94 15.33
N ILE A 49 2.12 23.07 16.31
CA ILE A 49 0.85 22.35 16.39
C ILE A 49 -0.32 23.35 16.51
N GLN A 50 -0.20 24.35 17.39
CA GLN A 50 -1.22 25.39 17.50
C GLN A 50 -1.41 26.14 16.17
N ARG A 51 -0.32 26.49 15.49
CA ARG A 51 -0.37 27.14 14.17
C ARG A 51 -1.00 26.23 13.10
N TYR A 52 -0.68 24.94 13.11
CA TYR A 52 -1.30 23.95 12.24
C TYR A 52 -2.82 23.86 12.47
N VAL A 53 -3.27 23.79 13.73
CA VAL A 53 -4.71 23.77 14.06
C VAL A 53 -5.38 25.06 13.61
N GLN A 54 -4.75 26.21 13.83
CA GLN A 54 -5.24 27.51 13.37
C GLN A 54 -5.40 27.57 11.84
N ASP A 55 -4.41 27.07 11.11
CA ASP A 55 -4.44 27.00 9.66
C ASP A 55 -5.58 26.09 9.18
N ARG A 56 -5.66 24.85 9.70
CA ARG A 56 -6.75 23.92 9.35
C ARG A 56 -8.13 24.50 9.63
N LEU A 57 -8.33 25.17 10.77
CA LEU A 57 -9.61 25.82 11.09
C LEU A 57 -9.95 26.98 10.12
N ALA A 58 -8.93 27.60 9.51
CA ALA A 58 -9.11 28.70 8.57
C ALA A 58 -9.28 28.23 7.12
N THR A 59 -8.61 27.16 6.70
CA THR A 59 -8.54 26.71 5.30
C THR A 59 -9.53 25.59 4.97
N ASP A 60 -9.78 24.67 5.90
CA ASP A 60 -10.63 23.50 5.67
C ASP A 60 -12.11 23.88 5.59
N LYS A 61 -12.74 23.57 4.45
CA LYS A 61 -14.15 23.87 4.16
C LYS A 61 -15.12 23.27 5.19
N LEU A 62 -14.82 22.09 5.74
CA LEU A 62 -15.69 21.41 6.71
C LEU A 62 -15.62 22.01 8.11
N LEU A 63 -14.53 22.71 8.43
CA LEU A 63 -14.29 23.36 9.72
C LEU A 63 -14.78 24.81 9.76
N GLN A 64 -15.14 25.41 8.62
CA GLN A 64 -15.57 26.82 8.55
C GLN A 64 -16.79 27.14 9.44
N LYS A 65 -17.61 26.15 9.76
CA LYS A 65 -18.73 26.28 10.72
C LYS A 65 -18.28 26.61 12.16
N TRP A 66 -17.00 26.44 12.48
CA TRP A 66 -16.40 26.71 13.79
C TRP A 66 -15.65 28.05 13.87
N ARG A 67 -15.78 28.93 12.86
CA ARG A 67 -15.10 30.25 12.79
C ARG A 67 -15.31 31.20 13.96
N LYS A 68 -16.36 31.02 14.77
CA LYS A 68 -16.66 31.94 15.88
C LYS A 68 -15.56 31.86 16.95
N ASP A 69 -15.08 33.01 17.39
CA ASP A 69 -13.90 33.13 18.26
C ASP A 69 -14.01 32.29 19.55
N ASP A 70 -15.20 32.21 20.15
CA ASP A 70 -15.43 31.44 21.38
C ASP A 70 -15.11 29.95 21.20
N VAL A 71 -15.60 29.35 20.10
CA VAL A 71 -15.39 27.94 19.79
C VAL A 71 -14.00 27.68 19.25
N ARG A 72 -13.49 28.61 18.43
CA ARG A 72 -12.16 28.50 17.85
C ARG A 72 -11.08 28.45 18.93
N GLN A 73 -11.13 29.37 19.90
CA GLN A 73 -10.19 29.41 21.02
C GLN A 73 -10.28 28.13 21.88
N GLU A 74 -11.49 27.62 22.09
CA GLU A 74 -11.72 26.35 22.80
C GLU A 74 -11.01 25.17 22.10
N ILE A 75 -11.17 25.04 20.77
CA ILE A 75 -10.52 23.99 19.98
C ILE A 75 -8.99 24.12 20.04
N GLU A 76 -8.46 25.33 19.80
CA GLU A 76 -7.02 25.57 19.76
C GLU A 76 -6.35 25.24 21.09
N ALA A 77 -6.95 25.64 22.22
CA ALA A 77 -6.42 25.35 23.55
C ALA A 77 -6.41 23.85 23.84
N VAL A 78 -7.55 23.17 23.63
CA VAL A 78 -7.68 21.74 23.93
C VAL A 78 -6.74 20.89 23.08
N LEU A 79 -6.62 21.19 21.78
CA LEU A 79 -5.77 20.39 20.89
C LEU A 79 -4.28 20.65 21.12
N LYS A 80 -3.89 21.89 21.42
CA LYS A 80 -2.50 22.19 21.78
C LYS A 80 -2.08 21.43 23.03
N ASP A 81 -2.86 21.50 24.10
CA ASP A 81 -2.52 20.88 25.38
C ASP A 81 -2.59 19.34 25.31
N GLY A 82 -3.51 18.80 24.51
CA GLY A 82 -3.69 17.36 24.33
C GLY A 82 -2.63 16.70 23.43
N ALA A 83 -2.08 17.43 22.45
CA ALA A 83 -1.21 16.84 21.44
C ALA A 83 0.13 16.35 21.99
N LYS A 84 0.68 17.00 23.02
CA LYS A 84 1.94 16.60 23.67
C LYS A 84 3.06 16.32 22.65
N GLY A 85 3.21 17.19 21.66
CA GLY A 85 4.19 17.04 20.57
C GLY A 85 3.80 16.12 19.40
N MET A 86 2.61 15.51 19.40
CA MET A 86 2.17 14.60 18.34
C MET A 86 1.30 15.33 17.30
N PHE A 87 1.90 15.83 16.21
CA PHE A 87 1.16 16.43 15.09
C PHE A 87 0.07 15.51 14.54
N ARG A 88 0.40 14.23 14.38
CA ARG A 88 -0.54 13.24 13.86
C ARG A 88 -1.77 13.08 14.77
N TRP A 89 -1.60 13.23 16.07
CA TRP A 89 -2.72 13.20 17.01
C TRP A 89 -3.63 14.41 16.79
N ALA A 90 -3.04 15.61 16.69
CA ALA A 90 -3.77 16.84 16.45
C ALA A 90 -4.54 16.77 15.12
N ALA A 91 -3.91 16.29 14.05
CA ALA A 91 -4.55 16.09 12.74
C ALA A 91 -5.79 15.19 12.84
N CYS A 92 -5.69 14.02 13.48
CA CYS A 92 -6.83 13.12 13.66
C CYS A 92 -7.96 13.74 14.50
N GLN A 93 -7.62 14.53 15.53
CA GLN A 93 -8.64 15.21 16.32
C GLN A 93 -9.34 16.30 15.49
N VAL A 94 -8.59 17.11 14.74
CA VAL A 94 -9.14 18.13 13.83
C VAL A 94 -10.13 17.50 12.84
N ASP A 95 -9.77 16.39 12.20
CA ASP A 95 -10.65 15.67 11.28
C ASP A 95 -11.91 15.14 12.00
N SER A 96 -11.78 14.69 13.25
CA SER A 96 -12.92 14.25 14.07
C SER A 96 -13.88 15.40 14.38
N LEU A 97 -13.35 16.61 14.64
CA LEU A 97 -14.16 17.82 14.86
C LEU A 97 -14.84 18.30 13.56
N ALA A 98 -14.26 18.02 12.39
CA ALA A 98 -14.88 18.31 11.10
C ALA A 98 -16.18 17.51 10.91
N LYS A 99 -16.30 16.31 11.49
CA LYS A 99 -17.52 15.48 11.44
C LYS A 99 -18.65 15.97 12.36
N CYS A 100 -18.36 16.80 13.35
CA CYS A 100 -19.36 17.32 14.28
C CYS A 100 -20.39 18.22 13.56
N ARG A 101 -21.68 18.07 13.91
CA ARG A 101 -22.79 18.80 13.26
C ARG A 101 -23.25 20.01 14.06
N ASN A 102 -23.05 20.00 15.38
CA ASN A 102 -23.47 21.08 16.26
C ASN A 102 -22.52 21.24 17.47
N ARG A 103 -22.64 22.37 18.18
CA ARG A 103 -21.78 22.70 19.33
C ARG A 103 -21.83 21.66 20.45
N ALA A 104 -22.97 20.98 20.65
CA ALA A 104 -23.09 19.94 21.67
C ALA A 104 -22.22 18.72 21.32
N THR A 105 -22.29 18.24 20.06
CA THR A 105 -21.42 17.15 19.59
C THR A 105 -19.94 17.54 19.59
N LEU A 106 -19.62 18.79 19.26
CA LEU A 106 -18.25 19.31 19.30
C LEU A 106 -17.68 19.27 20.71
N ARG A 107 -18.37 19.86 21.69
CA ARG A 107 -17.92 19.91 23.09
C ARG A 107 -17.83 18.52 23.72
N LYS A 108 -18.76 17.63 23.39
CA LYS A 108 -18.68 16.21 23.79
C LYS A 108 -17.40 15.56 23.23
N THR A 109 -17.07 15.82 21.97
CA THR A 109 -15.86 15.29 21.33
C THR A 109 -14.60 15.83 21.98
N LEU A 110 -14.52 17.16 22.19
CA LEU A 110 -13.41 17.81 22.89
C LEU A 110 -13.21 17.28 24.32
N ALA A 111 -14.31 16.99 25.03
CA ALA A 111 -14.24 16.46 26.40
C ALA A 111 -13.83 14.98 26.46
N THR A 112 -13.87 14.25 25.34
CA THR A 112 -13.62 12.81 25.29
C THR A 112 -12.47 12.46 24.36
N LEU A 113 -11.56 13.39 24.03
CA LEU A 113 -10.44 13.12 23.13
C LEU A 113 -9.55 11.98 23.69
N PRO A 114 -9.06 11.08 22.82
CA PRO A 114 -8.19 10.00 23.24
C PRO A 114 -6.82 10.58 23.65
N PRO A 115 -6.24 10.24 24.81
CA PRO A 115 -4.96 10.77 25.27
C PRO A 115 -3.73 10.33 24.46
N THR A 116 -3.82 9.29 23.63
CA THR A 116 -2.69 8.72 22.88
C THR A 116 -3.02 8.50 21.41
N LEU A 117 -2.00 8.36 20.55
CA LEU A 117 -2.16 7.97 19.15
C LEU A 117 -2.80 6.58 19.01
N ASP A 118 -2.40 5.61 19.83
CA ASP A 118 -2.97 4.27 19.81
C ASP A 118 -4.49 4.30 20.06
N GLN A 119 -4.94 5.00 21.11
CA GLN A 119 -6.37 5.16 21.40
C GLN A 119 -7.10 6.00 20.35
N THR A 120 -6.38 6.86 19.62
CA THR A 120 -6.92 7.58 18.46
C THR A 120 -7.20 6.62 17.32
N TYR A 121 -6.24 5.75 16.99
CA TYR A 121 -6.42 4.75 15.93
C TYR A 121 -7.46 3.71 16.29
N GLU A 122 -7.48 3.24 17.54
CA GLU A 122 -8.53 2.35 18.05
C GLU A 122 -9.92 2.97 17.83
N ARG A 123 -10.11 4.22 18.25
CA ARG A 123 -11.39 4.92 18.04
C ARG A 123 -11.77 5.07 16.58
N ILE A 124 -10.82 5.40 15.70
CA ILE A 124 -11.09 5.57 14.27
C ILE A 124 -11.50 4.23 13.65
N LEU A 125 -10.77 3.16 13.96
CA LEU A 125 -11.04 1.81 13.46
C LEU A 125 -12.37 1.26 14.01
N SER A 126 -12.65 1.43 15.30
CA SER A 126 -13.93 1.01 15.91
C SER A 126 -15.14 1.81 15.41
N ALA A 127 -14.92 2.99 14.82
CA ALA A 127 -15.98 3.80 14.23
C ALA A 127 -16.33 3.41 12.79
N ILE A 128 -15.53 2.54 12.15
CA ILE A 128 -15.84 1.99 10.83
C ILE A 128 -17.08 1.10 10.97
N SER A 129 -18.04 1.27 10.06
CA SER A 129 -19.28 0.50 10.08
C SER A 129 -18.99 -0.99 9.86
N GLU A 130 -19.86 -1.87 10.36
CA GLU A 130 -19.67 -3.31 10.13
C GLU A 130 -19.71 -3.66 8.63
N ALA A 131 -20.54 -2.94 7.86
CA ALA A 131 -20.64 -3.08 6.41
C ALA A 131 -19.33 -2.73 5.68
N ASP A 132 -18.60 -1.71 6.16
CA ASP A 132 -17.35 -1.27 5.55
C ASP A 132 -16.11 -1.98 6.12
N SER A 133 -16.29 -2.82 7.15
CA SER A 133 -15.17 -3.32 7.93
C SER A 133 -14.24 -4.25 7.13
N GLU A 134 -14.79 -5.13 6.30
CA GLU A 134 -13.99 -5.99 5.42
C GLU A 134 -13.28 -5.18 4.32
N TYR A 135 -13.92 -4.14 3.79
CA TYR A 135 -13.30 -3.22 2.83
C TYR A 135 -12.11 -2.49 3.46
N ALA A 136 -12.29 -1.94 4.66
CA ALA A 136 -11.21 -1.30 5.41
C ALA A 136 -10.04 -2.27 5.68
N ILE A 137 -10.32 -3.53 6.05
CA ILE A 137 -9.28 -4.54 6.23
C ILE A 137 -8.49 -4.78 4.93
N ARG A 138 -9.17 -4.87 3.78
CA ARG A 138 -8.54 -5.06 2.47
C ARG A 138 -7.68 -3.84 2.10
N ILE A 139 -8.25 -2.63 2.16
CA ILE A 139 -7.56 -1.38 1.85
C ILE A 139 -6.31 -1.22 2.73
N LEU A 140 -6.47 -1.28 4.05
CA LEU A 140 -5.36 -1.07 4.98
C LEU A 140 -4.27 -2.14 4.80
N ARG A 141 -4.65 -3.40 4.52
CA ARG A 141 -3.67 -4.47 4.27
C ARG A 141 -2.82 -4.17 3.04
N TRP A 142 -3.46 -3.83 1.93
CA TRP A 142 -2.76 -3.52 0.69
C TRP A 142 -1.89 -2.27 0.84
N LEU A 143 -2.41 -1.19 1.46
CA LEU A 143 -1.59 0.01 1.74
C LEU A 143 -0.41 -0.25 2.68
N THR A 144 -0.50 -1.26 3.56
CA THR A 144 0.57 -1.58 4.51
C THR A 144 1.67 -2.45 3.90
N PHE A 145 1.30 -3.40 3.02
CA PHE A 145 2.18 -4.48 2.57
C PHE A 145 2.49 -4.46 1.07
N SER A 146 1.90 -3.55 0.29
CA SER A 146 2.21 -3.41 -1.13
C SER A 146 3.67 -3.06 -1.39
N ALA A 147 4.21 -3.63 -2.46
CA ALA A 147 5.60 -3.43 -2.87
C ALA A 147 5.84 -2.09 -3.59
N ARG A 148 4.78 -1.48 -4.12
CA ARG A 148 4.79 -0.14 -4.72
C ARG A 148 3.61 0.70 -4.19
N PRO A 149 3.68 2.04 -4.28
CA PRO A 149 2.50 2.89 -4.08
C PRO A 149 1.34 2.44 -4.98
N LEU A 150 0.12 2.52 -4.46
CA LEU A 150 -1.09 2.12 -5.17
C LEU A 150 -1.83 3.35 -5.68
N SER A 151 -2.30 3.30 -6.93
CA SER A 151 -3.19 4.33 -7.44
C SER A 151 -4.56 4.25 -6.76
N ILE A 152 -5.34 5.31 -6.83
CA ILE A 152 -6.72 5.28 -6.33
C ILE A 152 -7.57 4.22 -7.04
N ASN A 153 -7.33 3.99 -8.32
CA ASN A 153 -8.00 2.96 -9.12
C ASN A 153 -7.55 1.54 -8.71
N ASP A 154 -6.29 1.35 -8.30
CA ASP A 154 -5.84 0.08 -7.73
C ASP A 154 -6.63 -0.23 -6.44
N ILE A 155 -6.83 0.78 -5.59
CA ILE A 155 -7.57 0.64 -4.33
C ILE A 155 -9.05 0.33 -4.56
N ALA A 156 -9.67 0.89 -5.60
CA ALA A 156 -11.04 0.57 -5.97
C ALA A 156 -11.22 -0.93 -6.25
N GLU A 157 -10.26 -1.58 -6.92
CA GLU A 157 -10.27 -3.02 -7.16
C GLU A 157 -9.88 -3.85 -5.94
N VAL A 158 -8.99 -3.34 -5.07
CA VAL A 158 -8.59 -4.04 -3.83
C VAL A 158 -9.82 -4.41 -2.98
N VAL A 159 -10.82 -3.54 -2.96
CA VAL A 159 -12.06 -3.76 -2.23
C VAL A 159 -12.82 -4.98 -2.74
N ALA A 160 -12.79 -5.26 -4.04
CA ALA A 160 -13.44 -6.39 -4.69
C ALA A 160 -12.74 -7.76 -4.50
N ILE A 161 -11.57 -7.78 -3.87
CA ILE A 161 -10.77 -9.00 -3.68
C ILE A 161 -11.11 -9.69 -2.36
N ASP A 162 -11.71 -10.87 -2.44
CA ASP A 162 -11.97 -11.75 -1.30
C ASP A 162 -11.32 -13.13 -1.48
N THR A 163 -10.23 -13.35 -0.75
CA THR A 163 -9.47 -14.62 -0.76
C THR A 163 -10.23 -15.83 -0.20
N LYS A 164 -11.39 -15.63 0.45
CA LYS A 164 -12.20 -16.69 1.06
C LYS A 164 -13.21 -17.31 0.08
N ARG A 165 -13.46 -16.69 -1.08
CA ARG A 165 -14.36 -17.19 -2.13
C ARG A 165 -13.61 -17.52 -3.43
N ASP A 166 -14.34 -18.16 -4.34
CA ASP A 166 -13.95 -18.41 -5.73
C ASP A 166 -15.13 -18.03 -6.64
N PRO A 167 -14.98 -17.09 -7.59
CA PRO A 167 -13.75 -16.34 -7.91
C PRO A 167 -13.30 -15.39 -6.79
N VAL A 168 -11.99 -15.12 -6.74
CA VAL A 168 -11.37 -14.25 -5.71
C VAL A 168 -11.67 -12.77 -5.96
N PHE A 169 -11.78 -12.37 -7.23
CA PHE A 169 -12.09 -10.99 -7.63
C PHE A 169 -13.49 -10.95 -8.22
N ASP A 170 -14.26 -9.94 -7.84
CA ASP A 170 -15.62 -9.76 -8.33
C ASP A 170 -15.79 -8.34 -8.85
N ARG A 171 -15.94 -8.21 -10.16
CA ARG A 171 -15.99 -6.89 -10.81
C ARG A 171 -17.15 -6.03 -10.30
N ASP A 172 -18.26 -6.66 -9.92
CA ASP A 172 -19.46 -5.95 -9.46
C ASP A 172 -19.29 -5.39 -8.03
N GLU A 173 -18.19 -5.73 -7.33
CA GLU A 173 -17.83 -5.18 -6.03
C GLU A 173 -16.72 -4.10 -6.10
N VAL A 174 -16.27 -3.73 -7.29
CA VAL A 174 -15.32 -2.61 -7.47
C VAL A 174 -16.01 -1.31 -7.07
N LEU A 175 -15.29 -0.43 -6.37
CA LEU A 175 -15.84 0.88 -6.01
C LEU A 175 -16.13 1.70 -7.28
N GLU A 176 -17.40 2.08 -7.46
CA GLU A 176 -17.84 2.98 -8.54
C GLU A 176 -17.18 4.37 -8.44
N ASP A 177 -17.04 4.88 -7.22
CA ASP A 177 -16.24 6.07 -6.91
C ASP A 177 -15.00 5.64 -6.11
N PRO A 178 -13.80 5.67 -6.71
CA PRO A 178 -12.55 5.35 -6.02
C PRO A 178 -12.28 6.20 -4.77
N LEU A 179 -12.85 7.41 -4.67
CA LEU A 179 -12.70 8.29 -3.50
C LEU A 179 -13.42 7.76 -2.25
N GLU A 180 -14.35 6.81 -2.39
CA GLU A 180 -15.02 6.15 -1.26
C GLU A 180 -14.02 5.45 -0.32
N ALA A 181 -12.84 5.07 -0.82
CA ALA A 181 -11.76 4.55 0.03
C ALA A 181 -11.36 5.51 1.16
N LEU A 182 -11.40 6.83 0.90
CA LEU A 182 -11.18 7.86 1.92
C LEU A 182 -12.33 7.94 2.92
N HIS A 183 -13.56 7.66 2.51
CA HIS A 183 -14.71 7.65 3.41
C HIS A 183 -14.69 6.43 4.33
N ILE A 184 -14.32 5.26 3.80
CA ILE A 184 -14.20 4.01 4.55
C ILE A 184 -13.09 4.09 5.61
N CYS A 185 -11.87 4.46 5.21
CA CYS A 185 -10.71 4.45 6.11
C CYS A 185 -10.46 5.81 6.80
N SER A 186 -11.20 6.85 6.43
CA SER A 186 -11.16 8.19 7.02
C SER A 186 -9.73 8.71 7.20
N SER A 187 -9.43 9.27 8.38
CA SER A 187 -8.13 9.90 8.67
C SER A 187 -6.95 8.94 8.59
N LEU A 188 -7.12 7.63 8.45
CA LEU A 188 -6.02 6.65 8.38
C LEU A 188 -5.32 6.63 7.02
N VAL A 189 -5.97 7.14 5.98
CA VAL A 189 -5.49 7.15 4.60
C VAL A 189 -5.45 8.57 4.07
N THR A 190 -4.59 8.80 3.08
CA THR A 190 -4.47 10.07 2.37
C THR A 190 -4.28 9.82 0.90
N ILE A 191 -4.70 10.76 0.07
CA ILE A 191 -4.33 10.84 -1.33
C ILE A 191 -3.22 11.87 -1.46
N THR A 192 -2.23 11.56 -2.29
CA THR A 192 -1.23 12.50 -2.76
C THR A 192 -1.14 12.37 -4.28
N ASP A 193 -0.86 13.46 -4.96
CA ASP A 193 -0.57 13.38 -6.39
C ASP A 193 0.79 12.69 -6.58
N SER A 194 0.93 11.83 -7.59
CA SER A 194 2.25 11.32 -7.93
C SER A 194 3.09 12.48 -8.42
N ASP A 195 4.22 12.75 -7.77
CA ASP A 195 5.25 13.66 -8.27
C ASP A 195 5.84 13.05 -9.57
N SER A 196 5.09 13.06 -10.66
CA SER A 196 5.67 12.88 -11.97
C SER A 196 6.36 14.20 -12.29
N GLU A 197 7.64 14.31 -11.97
CA GLU A 197 8.56 15.21 -12.65
C GLU A 197 8.54 14.81 -14.14
N GLN A 198 7.51 15.24 -14.86
CA GLN A 198 7.53 15.20 -16.32
C GLN A 198 8.40 16.38 -16.77
N ASP A 199 9.64 16.07 -17.13
CA ASP A 199 10.35 16.78 -18.20
C ASP A 199 9.47 16.70 -19.46
N SER A 200 8.46 17.56 -19.58
CA SER A 200 7.62 17.67 -20.77
C SER A 200 7.89 18.98 -21.49
N ASP A 201 8.98 19.00 -22.26
CA ASP A 201 9.27 20.00 -23.31
C ASP A 201 8.38 19.81 -24.57
N TYR A 202 7.16 19.28 -24.41
CA TYR A 202 6.21 19.12 -25.49
C TYR A 202 4.95 19.93 -25.21
N GLU A 203 4.82 21.06 -25.91
CA GLU A 203 3.61 21.87 -25.97
C GLU A 203 2.43 20.99 -26.42
N GLN A 204 1.39 20.89 -25.60
CA GLN A 204 0.13 20.27 -25.98
C GLN A 204 -1.00 21.29 -25.83
N ASP A 205 -1.39 21.88 -26.96
CA ASP A 205 -2.69 22.50 -27.16
C ASP A 205 -3.79 21.44 -27.01
N SER A 206 -4.54 21.44 -25.90
CA SER A 206 -5.88 20.87 -25.86
C SER A 206 -6.69 21.34 -24.65
N ASP A 207 -7.74 22.12 -24.91
CA ASP A 207 -8.79 22.51 -23.97
C ASP A 207 -9.58 21.28 -23.48
N CYS A 208 -9.12 20.59 -22.43
CA CYS A 208 -9.88 19.63 -21.61
C CYS A 208 -9.18 19.41 -20.25
N GLU A 209 -9.44 20.27 -19.26
CA GLU A 209 -9.00 20.04 -17.87
C GLU A 209 -9.85 18.93 -17.21
N LEU A 210 -9.51 17.69 -17.49
CA LEU A 210 -9.84 16.56 -16.63
C LEU A 210 -8.52 16.12 -16.00
N GLU A 211 -8.26 16.54 -14.77
CA GLU A 211 -7.13 16.03 -13.98
C GLU A 211 -7.19 14.51 -14.02
N ASP A 212 -6.14 13.88 -14.56
CA ASP A 212 -6.08 12.42 -14.68
C ASP A 212 -5.96 11.81 -13.29
N VAL A 213 -7.11 11.43 -12.71
CA VAL A 213 -7.27 10.75 -11.42
C VAL A 213 -6.38 9.49 -11.33
N SER A 214 -5.90 8.96 -12.47
CA SER A 214 -4.98 7.83 -12.51
C SER A 214 -3.60 8.11 -11.88
N GLN A 215 -3.20 9.37 -11.76
CA GLN A 215 -1.92 9.80 -11.16
C GLN A 215 -2.00 9.95 -9.62
N GLN A 216 -3.19 9.87 -9.04
CA GLN A 216 -3.35 9.98 -7.60
C GLN A 216 -2.99 8.67 -6.90
N ILE A 217 -2.06 8.75 -5.96
CA ILE A 217 -1.65 7.61 -5.12
C ILE A 217 -2.35 7.67 -3.77
N VAL A 218 -2.78 6.51 -3.28
CA VAL A 218 -3.34 6.35 -1.94
C VAL A 218 -2.24 5.79 -1.04
N ALA A 219 -2.07 6.41 0.12
CA ALA A 219 -1.12 5.98 1.13
C ALA A 219 -1.77 5.96 2.51
N LEU A 220 -1.13 5.25 3.45
CA LEU A 220 -1.42 5.48 4.86
C LEU A 220 -1.08 6.93 5.20
N ALA A 221 -1.97 7.63 5.87
CA ALA A 221 -1.81 9.05 6.18
C ALA A 221 -0.62 9.34 7.10
N HIS A 222 -0.07 8.31 7.78
CA HIS A 222 1.21 8.40 8.48
C HIS A 222 1.79 7.01 8.76
N TYR A 223 3.12 6.89 8.84
CA TYR A 223 3.82 5.63 9.18
C TYR A 223 3.34 5.01 10.51
N SER A 224 2.97 5.83 11.50
CA SER A 224 2.46 5.33 12.79
C SER A 224 1.15 4.54 12.68
N VAL A 225 0.39 4.68 11.58
CA VAL A 225 -0.78 3.83 11.31
C VAL A 225 -0.32 2.40 11.05
N LYS A 226 0.67 2.20 10.16
CA LYS A 226 1.29 0.90 9.90
C LYS A 226 1.85 0.27 11.18
N GLU A 227 2.58 1.07 11.95
CA GLU A 227 3.14 0.60 13.22
C GLU A 227 2.06 0.11 14.18
N TYR A 228 0.96 0.84 14.33
CA TYR A 228 -0.14 0.44 15.20
C TYR A 228 -0.83 -0.84 14.71
N LEU A 229 -1.15 -0.92 13.42
CA LEU A 229 -1.79 -2.09 12.80
C LEU A 229 -0.95 -3.36 12.97
N MET A 230 0.38 -3.24 12.94
CA MET A 230 1.32 -4.37 13.09
C MET A 230 1.74 -4.65 14.54
N SER A 231 1.29 -3.84 15.51
CA SER A 231 1.70 -3.98 16.91
C SER A 231 0.79 -4.95 17.68
N ASP A 232 1.32 -5.61 18.71
CA ASP A 232 0.50 -6.42 19.63
C ASP A 232 -0.53 -5.59 20.41
N ARG A 233 -0.35 -4.26 20.46
CA ARG A 233 -1.22 -3.33 21.20
C ARG A 233 -2.65 -3.31 20.64
N ILE A 234 -2.81 -3.55 19.33
CA ILE A 234 -4.14 -3.59 18.71
C ILE A 234 -4.94 -4.84 19.14
N LEU A 235 -4.26 -5.92 19.52
CA LEU A 235 -4.89 -7.22 19.79
C LEU A 235 -5.72 -7.24 21.07
N THR A 236 -5.48 -6.29 21.98
CA THR A 236 -6.22 -6.18 23.25
C THR A 236 -7.47 -5.30 23.15
N GLY A 237 -7.64 -4.58 22.05
CA GLY A 237 -8.67 -3.56 21.87
C GLY A 237 -9.87 -4.00 21.04
N GLU A 238 -10.85 -3.11 20.89
CA GLU A 238 -12.01 -3.33 20.01
C GLU A 238 -11.61 -3.41 18.53
N ALA A 239 -10.49 -2.78 18.18
CA ALA A 239 -9.92 -2.77 16.84
C ALA A 239 -9.09 -4.03 16.50
N ALA A 240 -9.07 -5.06 17.34
CA ALA A 240 -8.22 -6.25 17.16
C ALA A 240 -8.40 -6.94 15.79
N LYS A 241 -9.59 -6.87 15.19
CA LYS A 241 -9.86 -7.43 13.85
C LYS A 241 -9.04 -6.78 12.72
N TYR A 242 -8.52 -5.57 12.93
CA TYR A 242 -7.66 -4.85 11.98
C TYR A 242 -6.16 -5.15 12.17
N GLY A 243 -5.80 -5.94 13.19
CA GLY A 243 -4.41 -6.33 13.45
C GLY A 243 -3.78 -7.10 12.30
N MET A 244 -2.52 -6.80 12.00
CA MET A 244 -1.80 -7.32 10.85
C MET A 244 -0.53 -8.04 11.27
N ARG A 245 -0.40 -9.29 10.84
CA ARG A 245 0.85 -10.06 10.97
C ARG A 245 1.50 -10.18 9.60
N ASP A 246 2.81 -10.00 9.55
CA ASP A 246 3.59 -9.92 8.32
C ASP A 246 3.38 -11.16 7.41
N ASP A 247 3.53 -12.35 7.99
CA ASP A 247 3.34 -13.66 7.34
C ASP A 247 1.92 -13.81 6.77
N ALA A 248 0.90 -13.49 7.58
CA ALA A 248 -0.49 -13.64 7.22
C ALA A 248 -0.95 -12.63 6.17
N CYS A 249 -0.45 -11.38 6.23
CA CYS A 249 -0.77 -10.37 5.25
C CYS A 249 -0.10 -10.69 3.90
N HIS A 250 1.17 -11.10 3.89
CA HIS A 250 1.82 -11.55 2.65
C HIS A 250 1.17 -12.82 2.08
N TYR A 251 0.69 -13.74 2.93
CA TYR A 251 -0.12 -14.87 2.47
C TYR A 251 -1.40 -14.42 1.77
N ALA A 252 -2.14 -13.51 2.39
CA ALA A 252 -3.36 -12.98 1.80
C ALA A 252 -3.08 -12.26 0.47
N MET A 253 -2.03 -11.43 0.40
CA MET A 253 -1.65 -10.75 -0.84
C MET A 253 -1.22 -11.70 -1.95
N ALA A 254 -0.42 -12.73 -1.64
CA ALA A 254 -0.02 -13.75 -2.63
C ALA A 254 -1.26 -14.47 -3.19
N ARG A 255 -2.19 -14.86 -2.31
CA ARG A 255 -3.46 -15.50 -2.69
C ARG A 255 -4.35 -14.56 -3.50
N SER A 256 -4.43 -13.28 -3.12
CA SER A 256 -5.15 -12.25 -3.87
C SER A 256 -4.61 -12.11 -5.29
N CYS A 257 -3.29 -11.92 -5.45
CA CYS A 257 -2.67 -11.75 -6.75
C CYS A 257 -2.81 -13.00 -7.63
N LEU A 258 -2.57 -14.20 -7.08
CA LEU A 258 -2.75 -15.45 -7.82
C LEU A 258 -4.22 -15.66 -8.21
N GLY A 259 -5.15 -15.46 -7.29
CA GLY A 259 -6.58 -15.56 -7.55
C GLY A 259 -7.05 -14.58 -8.63
N TYR A 260 -6.52 -13.35 -8.62
CA TYR A 260 -6.76 -12.35 -9.64
C TYR A 260 -6.27 -12.81 -11.02
N LEU A 261 -5.00 -13.24 -11.12
CA LEU A 261 -4.40 -13.71 -12.37
C LEU A 261 -5.07 -14.98 -12.93
N LEU A 262 -5.54 -15.88 -12.06
CA LEU A 262 -6.21 -17.13 -12.45
C LEU A 262 -7.57 -16.92 -13.13
N GLN A 263 -8.10 -15.69 -13.13
CA GLN A 263 -9.31 -15.32 -13.85
C GLN A 263 -9.03 -14.76 -15.25
N LEU A 264 -7.75 -14.55 -15.59
CA LEU A 264 -7.33 -13.92 -16.85
C LEU A 264 -7.05 -14.97 -17.93
N GLU A 265 -8.04 -15.80 -18.26
CA GLU A 265 -7.89 -16.91 -19.24
C GLU A 265 -8.21 -16.51 -20.69
N GLN A 266 -8.46 -15.23 -20.93
CA GLN A 266 -8.76 -14.68 -22.26
C GLN A 266 -7.58 -14.93 -23.23
N PRO A 267 -7.84 -15.30 -24.50
CA PRO A 267 -6.76 -15.63 -25.44
C PRO A 267 -5.88 -14.44 -25.83
N GLU A 268 -6.43 -13.23 -25.78
CA GLU A 268 -5.80 -11.97 -26.19
C GLU A 268 -5.97 -10.92 -25.10
N LEU A 269 -4.92 -10.15 -24.84
CA LEU A 269 -4.94 -8.97 -23.98
C LEU A 269 -4.73 -7.74 -24.87
N HIS A 270 -5.60 -6.75 -24.71
CA HIS A 270 -5.55 -5.49 -25.46
C HIS A 270 -5.18 -4.33 -24.52
N ALA A 271 -4.79 -3.16 -25.03
CA ALA A 271 -4.43 -2.03 -24.15
C ALA A 271 -5.55 -1.65 -23.16
N ALA A 272 -6.81 -1.65 -23.63
CA ALA A 272 -7.98 -1.41 -22.79
C ALA A 272 -8.14 -2.40 -21.62
N PHE A 273 -7.55 -3.61 -21.73
CA PHE A 273 -7.53 -4.58 -20.64
C PHE A 273 -6.81 -4.05 -19.39
N LEU A 274 -5.74 -3.26 -19.56
CA LEU A 274 -4.99 -2.71 -18.43
C LEU A 274 -5.73 -1.55 -17.75
N GLU A 275 -6.64 -0.90 -18.46
CA GLU A 275 -7.57 0.06 -17.87
C GLU A 275 -8.69 -0.66 -17.12
N GLU A 276 -9.13 -1.79 -17.67
CA GLU A 276 -10.22 -2.60 -17.15
C GLU A 276 -9.82 -3.45 -15.92
N PHE A 277 -8.55 -3.85 -15.82
CA PHE A 277 -7.97 -4.70 -14.78
C PHE A 277 -6.72 -4.06 -14.18
N ARG A 278 -6.91 -3.04 -13.33
CA ARG A 278 -5.87 -2.15 -12.78
C ARG A 278 -4.83 -2.91 -11.96
N LEU A 279 -5.23 -3.95 -11.23
CA LEU A 279 -4.34 -4.79 -10.42
C LEU A 279 -3.61 -5.88 -11.22
N ALA A 280 -3.83 -6.03 -12.52
CA ALA A 280 -3.23 -7.09 -13.32
C ALA A 280 -1.68 -7.03 -13.32
N ARG A 281 -1.10 -5.84 -13.59
CA ARG A 281 0.35 -5.64 -13.60
C ARG A 281 0.96 -5.85 -12.22
N TYR A 282 0.37 -5.23 -11.18
CA TYR A 282 0.81 -5.43 -9.79
C TYR A 282 0.81 -6.92 -9.42
N SER A 283 -0.30 -7.60 -9.73
CA SER A 283 -0.45 -9.01 -9.40
C SER A 283 0.57 -9.87 -10.12
N ALA A 284 0.81 -9.63 -11.41
CA ALA A 284 1.80 -10.35 -12.23
C ALA A 284 3.24 -10.21 -11.69
N GLU A 285 3.60 -9.01 -11.26
CA GLU A 285 4.93 -8.67 -10.79
C GLU A 285 5.21 -9.16 -9.36
N TYR A 286 4.26 -8.92 -8.44
CA TYR A 286 4.55 -9.03 -6.99
C TYR A 286 4.02 -10.29 -6.32
N TRP A 287 3.19 -11.12 -6.97
CA TRP A 287 2.64 -12.33 -6.33
C TRP A 287 3.75 -13.25 -5.78
N SER A 288 4.84 -13.41 -6.53
CA SER A 288 5.95 -14.30 -6.17
C SER A 288 6.75 -13.75 -4.98
N SER A 289 6.91 -12.41 -4.91
CA SER A 289 7.55 -11.72 -3.80
C SER A 289 6.76 -11.90 -2.50
N HIS A 290 5.44 -11.75 -2.56
CA HIS A 290 4.55 -12.03 -1.43
C HIS A 290 4.58 -13.51 -1.04
N ALA A 291 4.53 -14.42 -2.02
CA ALA A 291 4.56 -15.87 -1.79
C ALA A 291 5.82 -16.32 -1.04
N ARG A 292 6.98 -15.69 -1.28
CA ARG A 292 8.22 -16.00 -0.55
C ARG A 292 8.22 -15.57 0.92
N LYS A 293 7.30 -14.67 1.32
CA LYS A 293 7.22 -14.12 2.67
C LYS A 293 6.11 -14.77 3.52
N THR A 294 5.45 -15.81 3.05
CA THR A 294 4.31 -16.45 3.75
C THR A 294 4.71 -17.42 4.87
N GLY A 295 6.01 -17.59 5.12
CA GLY A 295 6.52 -18.51 6.15
C GLY A 295 6.21 -19.96 5.82
N GLU A 296 5.60 -20.70 6.77
CA GLU A 296 5.28 -22.13 6.64
C GLU A 296 3.95 -22.39 5.88
N ARG A 297 3.16 -21.34 5.59
CA ARG A 297 1.86 -21.46 4.90
C ARG A 297 2.05 -21.40 3.38
N THR A 298 2.61 -22.46 2.78
CA THR A 298 3.00 -22.45 1.36
C THR A 298 2.20 -23.40 0.46
N GLU A 299 1.50 -24.40 1.00
CA GLU A 299 0.91 -25.48 0.19
C GLU A 299 -0.17 -24.96 -0.78
N ASP A 300 -1.18 -24.24 -0.26
CA ASP A 300 -2.24 -23.63 -1.08
C ASP A 300 -1.69 -22.65 -2.14
N ILE A 301 -0.71 -21.83 -1.75
CA ILE A 301 -0.07 -20.86 -2.66
C ILE A 301 0.70 -21.60 -3.77
N GLY A 302 1.39 -22.68 -3.42
CA GLY A 302 2.11 -23.53 -4.37
C GLY A 302 1.18 -24.15 -5.41
N GLN A 303 0.01 -24.62 -5.00
CA GLN A 303 -1.01 -25.17 -5.92
C GLN A 303 -1.58 -24.11 -6.86
N LEU A 304 -1.94 -22.92 -6.34
CA LEU A 304 -2.43 -21.81 -7.16
C LEU A 304 -1.36 -21.34 -8.16
N ALA A 305 -0.10 -21.24 -7.72
CA ALA A 305 1.02 -20.88 -8.57
C ALA A 305 1.31 -21.95 -9.64
N ALA A 306 1.22 -23.24 -9.31
CA ALA A 306 1.35 -24.33 -10.29
C ALA A 306 0.23 -24.27 -11.35
N ARG A 307 -1.00 -23.98 -10.94
CA ARG A 307 -2.13 -23.76 -11.85
C ARG A 307 -1.87 -22.57 -12.79
N LEU A 308 -1.38 -21.45 -12.27
CA LEU A 308 -0.98 -20.29 -13.10
C LEU A 308 0.13 -20.68 -14.09
N CYS A 309 1.08 -21.50 -13.65
CA CYS A 309 2.22 -21.99 -14.43
C CYS A 309 1.90 -23.18 -15.35
N SER A 310 0.62 -23.45 -15.64
CA SER A 310 0.24 -24.56 -16.53
C SER A 310 0.55 -24.25 -17.99
N ARG A 311 1.45 -25.03 -18.60
CA ARG A 311 2.07 -24.77 -19.93
C ARG A 311 1.12 -24.53 -21.09
N ASN A 312 -0.06 -25.17 -21.07
CA ASN A 312 -1.06 -25.08 -22.15
C ASN A 312 -2.23 -24.15 -21.79
N SER A 313 -2.11 -23.36 -20.74
CA SER A 313 -3.14 -22.39 -20.35
C SER A 313 -2.77 -20.98 -20.80
N TYR A 314 -3.76 -20.21 -21.25
CA TYR A 314 -3.61 -18.78 -21.48
C TYR A 314 -3.21 -18.03 -20.20
N LEU A 315 -3.51 -18.58 -19.02
CA LEU A 315 -3.10 -18.02 -17.72
C LEU A 315 -1.59 -17.80 -17.63
N TYR A 316 -0.81 -18.81 -18.02
CA TYR A 316 0.65 -18.73 -18.01
C TYR A 316 1.16 -17.68 -19.00
N VAL A 317 0.63 -17.69 -20.22
CA VAL A 317 1.04 -16.73 -21.27
C VAL A 317 0.66 -15.30 -20.87
N ASN A 318 -0.53 -15.09 -20.33
CA ASN A 318 -1.04 -13.80 -19.90
C ASN A 318 -0.26 -13.25 -18.71
N TRP A 319 0.16 -14.10 -17.78
CA TRP A 319 1.08 -13.68 -16.73
C TRP A 319 2.39 -13.11 -17.31
N ILE A 320 3.03 -13.81 -18.26
CA ILE A 320 4.29 -13.34 -18.88
C ILE A 320 4.07 -12.13 -19.81
N ARG A 321 2.90 -11.97 -20.40
CA ARG A 321 2.50 -10.77 -21.17
C ARG A 321 2.37 -9.55 -20.26
N LEU A 322 1.82 -9.72 -19.07
CA LEU A 322 1.62 -8.64 -18.09
C LEU A 322 2.93 -8.24 -17.41
N TRP A 323 3.83 -9.20 -17.17
CA TRP A 323 5.15 -8.93 -16.63
C TRP A 323 6.14 -10.06 -16.96
N GLY A 324 7.27 -9.70 -17.58
CA GLY A 324 8.36 -10.62 -17.91
C GLY A 324 9.43 -10.64 -16.82
N PRO A 325 9.64 -11.74 -16.08
CA PRO A 325 10.62 -11.78 -14.99
C PRO A 325 12.09 -11.54 -15.40
N GLU A 326 12.40 -11.61 -16.70
CA GLU A 326 13.75 -11.45 -17.25
C GLU A 326 14.12 -9.99 -17.48
N GLU A 327 13.12 -9.15 -17.76
CA GLU A 327 13.26 -7.73 -18.07
C GLU A 327 12.24 -6.98 -17.19
N PRO A 328 12.50 -6.87 -15.88
CA PRO A 328 11.50 -6.39 -14.91
C PRO A 328 11.17 -4.90 -15.04
N GLU A 329 12.04 -4.13 -15.70
CA GLU A 329 11.86 -2.69 -15.94
C GLU A 329 11.02 -2.39 -17.19
N ASP A 330 10.81 -3.40 -18.06
CA ASP A 330 10.09 -3.22 -19.31
C ASP A 330 8.57 -3.15 -19.13
N ASP A 331 7.91 -2.48 -20.06
CA ASP A 331 6.45 -2.43 -20.10
C ASP A 331 5.81 -3.75 -20.56
N PRO A 332 4.53 -4.00 -20.19
CA PRO A 332 3.81 -5.20 -20.56
C PRO A 332 3.80 -5.45 -22.08
N CYS A 333 4.25 -6.64 -22.49
CA CYS A 333 4.23 -7.07 -23.88
C CYS A 333 3.00 -7.94 -24.16
N LEU A 334 1.84 -7.30 -24.38
CA LEU A 334 0.55 -7.99 -24.51
C LEU A 334 0.44 -8.93 -25.72
N GLN A 335 1.28 -8.73 -26.73
CA GLN A 335 1.29 -9.54 -27.97
C GLN A 335 2.22 -10.76 -27.90
N ARG A 336 2.94 -10.95 -26.80
CA ARG A 336 3.89 -12.06 -26.64
C ARG A 336 3.20 -13.42 -26.84
N ARG A 337 3.83 -14.32 -27.58
CA ARG A 337 3.28 -15.64 -27.93
C ARG A 337 3.95 -16.77 -27.16
N LEU A 338 3.28 -17.93 -27.11
CA LEU A 338 3.76 -19.12 -26.40
C LEU A 338 5.12 -19.65 -26.93
N ASP A 339 5.44 -19.44 -28.21
CA ASP A 339 6.73 -19.81 -28.81
C ASP A 339 7.89 -18.88 -28.43
N GLN A 340 7.58 -17.73 -27.82
CA GLN A 340 8.54 -16.70 -27.40
C GLN A 340 8.80 -16.71 -25.89
N ILE A 341 8.16 -17.61 -25.13
CA ILE A 341 8.31 -17.69 -23.68
C ILE A 341 8.97 -19.00 -23.28
N TYR A 342 9.75 -18.95 -22.19
CA TYR A 342 10.40 -20.15 -21.66
C TYR A 342 9.39 -21.11 -21.01
N ASP A 343 9.90 -22.27 -20.60
CA ASP A 343 9.11 -23.28 -19.87
C ASP A 343 8.70 -22.75 -18.48
N PRO A 344 7.49 -23.03 -17.96
CA PRO A 344 7.09 -22.57 -16.63
C PRO A 344 8.07 -22.94 -15.50
N ILE A 345 8.76 -24.09 -15.62
CA ILE A 345 9.78 -24.50 -14.65
C ILE A 345 10.95 -23.51 -14.60
N TYR A 346 11.32 -22.90 -15.73
CA TYR A 346 12.39 -21.90 -15.80
C TYR A 346 12.04 -20.66 -14.96
N TYR A 347 10.86 -20.06 -15.17
CA TYR A 347 10.47 -18.88 -14.39
C TYR A 347 10.21 -19.21 -12.92
N ALA A 348 9.63 -20.38 -12.61
CA ALA A 348 9.48 -20.82 -11.23
C ALA A 348 10.85 -20.93 -10.51
N ALA A 349 11.87 -21.44 -11.20
CA ALA A 349 13.24 -21.50 -10.68
C ALA A 349 13.87 -20.10 -10.55
N LEU A 350 13.72 -19.24 -11.56
CA LEU A 350 14.23 -17.86 -11.57
C LEU A 350 13.66 -17.05 -10.39
N LEU A 351 12.38 -17.22 -10.08
CA LEU A 351 11.70 -16.56 -8.97
C LEU A 351 11.93 -17.25 -7.62
N GLY A 352 12.72 -18.32 -7.56
CA GLY A 352 13.04 -19.03 -6.30
C GLY A 352 11.88 -19.84 -5.70
N LEU A 353 10.89 -20.24 -6.51
CA LEU A 353 9.67 -20.91 -6.07
C LEU A 353 9.85 -22.43 -6.00
N LYS A 354 10.61 -22.89 -5.02
CA LYS A 354 11.04 -24.30 -4.88
C LYS A 354 9.89 -25.30 -4.90
N ASP A 355 8.78 -25.00 -4.24
CA ASP A 355 7.66 -25.94 -4.15
C ASP A 355 6.87 -26.02 -5.47
N VAL A 356 6.74 -24.90 -6.18
CA VAL A 356 6.15 -24.85 -7.52
C VAL A 356 6.99 -25.66 -8.52
N VAL A 357 8.32 -25.56 -8.46
CA VAL A 357 9.22 -26.38 -9.28
C VAL A 357 8.99 -27.87 -9.04
N LYS A 358 8.86 -28.31 -7.78
CA LYS A 358 8.58 -29.73 -7.45
C LYS A 358 7.23 -30.18 -7.99
N LEU A 359 6.18 -29.36 -7.85
CA LEU A 359 4.83 -29.68 -8.35
C LEU A 359 4.84 -29.83 -9.87
N LEU A 360 5.44 -28.87 -10.59
CA LEU A 360 5.55 -28.92 -12.05
C LEU A 360 6.37 -30.13 -12.54
N GLN A 361 7.43 -30.51 -11.82
CA GLN A 361 8.21 -31.71 -12.12
C GLN A 361 7.40 -33.01 -11.95
N GLN A 362 6.56 -33.09 -10.92
CA GLN A 362 5.68 -34.24 -10.68
C GLN A 362 4.63 -34.37 -11.78
N GLU A 363 4.00 -33.26 -12.19
CA GLU A 363 3.07 -33.23 -13.33
C GLU A 363 3.74 -33.67 -14.64
N CYS A 364 4.98 -33.24 -14.87
CA CYS A 364 5.77 -33.68 -16.03
C CYS A 364 6.03 -35.19 -16.00
N ALA A 365 6.33 -35.75 -14.83
CA ALA A 365 6.62 -37.17 -14.64
C ALA A 365 5.38 -38.08 -14.76
N GLN A 366 4.17 -37.56 -14.47
CA GLN A 366 2.92 -38.32 -14.47
C GLN A 366 2.23 -38.47 -15.85
N GLY A 367 2.77 -37.87 -16.93
CA GLY A 367 2.50 -38.37 -18.28
C GLY A 367 1.55 -37.56 -19.19
N SER A 368 1.46 -36.24 -19.07
CA SER A 368 0.85 -35.39 -20.12
C SER A 368 1.82 -35.01 -21.27
N TYR A 369 3.08 -35.45 -21.21
CA TYR A 369 4.07 -35.20 -22.27
C TYR A 369 4.08 -36.31 -23.32
N LYS A 370 3.10 -36.32 -24.23
CA LYS A 370 3.27 -36.91 -25.56
C LYS A 370 2.98 -35.84 -26.62
N ASN A 371 4.02 -35.58 -27.44
CA ASN A 371 4.12 -34.69 -28.61
C ASN A 371 4.52 -33.24 -28.24
N ARG A 372 5.63 -32.64 -28.71
CA ARG A 372 6.40 -32.76 -29.97
C ARG A 372 7.85 -32.18 -29.80
N PRO A 373 8.71 -32.09 -30.85
CA PRO A 373 10.16 -32.38 -30.76
C PRO A 373 11.02 -31.24 -30.21
N ARG A 374 12.17 -31.63 -29.62
CA ARG A 374 13.30 -30.76 -29.30
C ARG A 374 13.66 -29.89 -30.52
N ALA A 375 13.58 -28.57 -30.36
CA ALA A 375 14.33 -27.66 -31.21
C ALA A 375 15.82 -27.92 -30.93
N SER A 376 16.51 -28.44 -31.94
CA SER A 376 17.94 -28.62 -31.97
C SER A 376 18.63 -27.26 -31.86
N VAL A 377 19.30 -27.02 -30.74
CA VAL A 377 20.32 -25.98 -30.64
C VAL A 377 21.50 -26.46 -31.47
N GLN A 378 21.64 -25.94 -32.69
CA GLN A 378 22.90 -25.99 -33.41
C GLN A 378 23.84 -24.97 -32.75
N ALA A 379 24.87 -25.50 -32.10
CA ALA A 379 26.04 -24.73 -31.73
C ALA A 379 26.79 -24.34 -33.01
N THR A 380 27.02 -23.05 -33.21
CA THR A 380 28.07 -22.55 -34.11
C THR A 380 29.25 -22.09 -33.26
N ALA A 381 30.43 -22.51 -33.73
CA ALA A 381 31.74 -22.43 -33.11
C ALA A 381 32.31 -21.00 -33.03
#